data_AF-A0A085F455-F1
#
_entry.id   AF-A0A085F455-F1
#
_cell.length_a   1.000
_cell.length_b   1.000
_cell.length_c   1.000
_cell.angle_alpha   90.00
_cell.angle_beta   90.00
_cell.angle_gamma   90.00
#
_symmetry.space_group_name_H-M   'P 1'
#
loop_
_entity.id
_entity.type
_entity.pdbx_description
1 polymer ?
#
loop_
_entity_poly.entity_id
_entity_poly.type
_entity_poly.pdbx_seq_one_letter_code
_entity_poly.pdbx_strand_id
1 'polypeptide(L)'
;MAINRCRDTEIIFMAVSDNALPSQRWEISVRFNKFGAGEVDYAVHYSQFAAPFVIEGNETNNRFFETEAQEMHVFGVTNAVNELTADALLLLSMPTLQPEAEKLLRYGVMRRWRMIAAAWADFGSVVSPRRERPLSLEQSTLVGRSLNALYIDLHGLLDNYAWTLVHQFGSTETRNAKPMGIGLFSRTFRSDPGLAAIADQVASFETWETDFKTRRNPVAHRIPLHVPPAALTQADVAEHHRLDRLASEALRSGDFEANARHREATCDLGSFLPKFVHDPDEPLMNIFPTIPDDVGQVVLIGREVQEFICPTGAAGQPE
;
A
#
# COMPACT_ATOMS: atom_id res chain seq x y z
N MET A 1 -10.00 30.77 -30.04
CA MET A 1 -9.29 30.78 -28.74
C MET A 1 -9.07 29.33 -28.37
N ALA A 2 -7.89 28.81 -28.69
CA ALA A 2 -7.56 27.39 -28.62
C ALA A 2 -6.93 27.09 -27.26
N ILE A 3 -7.51 26.17 -26.50
CA ILE A 3 -6.91 25.63 -25.29
C ILE A 3 -6.37 24.25 -25.65
N ASN A 4 -5.05 24.16 -25.57
CA ASN A 4 -4.22 23.02 -25.92
C ASN A 4 -4.59 21.79 -25.08
N ARG A 5 -4.76 20.67 -25.78
CA ARG A 5 -4.76 19.31 -25.21
C ARG A 5 -3.33 18.99 -24.76
N CYS A 6 -3.15 18.69 -23.48
CA CYS A 6 -1.92 18.08 -22.99
C CYS A 6 -1.96 16.59 -23.35
N ARG A 7 -1.03 16.18 -24.22
CA ARG A 7 -0.87 14.83 -24.76
C ARG A 7 -0.09 13.94 -23.77
N ASP A 8 -0.58 12.72 -23.62
CA ASP A 8 0.15 11.46 -23.74
C ASP A 8 1.64 11.48 -23.38
N THR A 9 1.97 10.97 -22.18
CA THR A 9 3.31 10.48 -21.88
C THR A 9 3.42 9.03 -22.37
N GLU A 10 3.60 8.86 -23.68
CA GLU A 10 4.14 7.62 -24.23
C GLU A 10 5.63 7.54 -23.88
N ILE A 11 6.00 6.56 -23.07
CA ILE A 11 7.40 6.17 -22.88
C ILE A 11 7.82 5.46 -24.18
N ILE A 12 8.52 6.17 -25.05
CA ILE A 12 9.17 5.60 -26.23
C ILE A 12 10.41 4.85 -25.75
N PHE A 13 10.39 3.51 -25.85
CA PHE A 13 11.61 2.71 -25.77
C PHE A 13 12.42 2.94 -27.04
N MET A 14 13.55 3.64 -26.91
CA MET A 14 14.55 3.69 -27.97
C MET A 14 15.18 2.30 -28.13
N ALA A 15 14.96 1.66 -29.27
CA ALA A 15 15.75 0.52 -29.70
C ALA A 15 17.19 0.99 -29.95
N VAL A 16 18.12 0.57 -29.09
CA VAL A 16 19.55 0.77 -29.29
C VAL A 16 20.03 -0.26 -30.32
N SER A 17 20.74 0.19 -31.35
CA SER A 17 21.18 -0.63 -32.48
C SER A 17 22.13 -1.75 -32.07
N ASP A 18 21.95 -2.92 -32.69
CA ASP A 18 22.81 -4.11 -32.61
C ASP A 18 24.24 -3.82 -33.08
N ASN A 19 25.12 -3.44 -32.15
CA ASN A 19 26.54 -3.65 -32.30
C ASN A 19 26.94 -4.83 -31.41
N ALA A 20 27.22 -5.96 -32.07
CA ALA A 20 27.62 -7.21 -31.46
C ALA A 20 28.93 -7.04 -30.67
N LEU A 21 28.80 -6.84 -29.36
CA LEU A 21 29.88 -6.99 -28.40
C LEU A 21 30.08 -8.49 -28.07
N PRO A 22 31.30 -8.89 -27.66
CA PRO A 22 31.61 -10.29 -27.36
C PRO A 22 30.67 -10.80 -26.28
N SER A 23 30.09 -11.99 -26.48
CA SER A 23 29.15 -12.64 -25.55
C SER A 23 29.87 -13.11 -24.27
N GLN A 24 30.33 -12.18 -23.45
CA GLN A 24 30.55 -12.43 -22.03
C GLN A 24 29.17 -12.53 -21.39
N ARG A 25 28.75 -13.77 -21.17
CA ARG A 25 27.55 -14.12 -20.41
C ARG A 25 27.85 -13.76 -18.95
N TRP A 26 27.56 -12.53 -18.56
CA TRP A 26 27.58 -12.13 -17.16
C TRP A 26 26.48 -12.94 -16.46
N GLU A 27 26.86 -13.90 -15.61
CA GLU A 27 25.94 -14.50 -14.66
C GLU A 27 25.57 -13.41 -13.66
N ILE A 28 24.52 -12.64 -13.99
CA ILE A 28 23.90 -11.73 -13.04
C ILE A 28 23.19 -12.62 -12.02
N SER A 29 23.88 -12.95 -10.93
CA SER A 29 23.24 -13.53 -9.74
C SER A 29 22.42 -12.41 -9.10
N VAL A 30 21.17 -12.27 -9.54
CA VAL A 30 20.19 -11.43 -8.86
C VAL A 30 19.82 -12.16 -7.57
N ARG A 31 20.53 -11.85 -6.48
CA ARG A 31 20.04 -12.19 -5.14
C ARG A 31 19.18 -11.04 -4.67
N PHE A 32 17.87 -11.26 -4.70
CA PHE A 32 16.97 -10.39 -3.96
C PHE A 32 17.34 -10.46 -2.49
N ASN A 33 17.43 -9.30 -1.85
CA ASN A 33 17.59 -9.28 -0.41
C ASN A 33 16.27 -9.78 0.16
N LYS A 34 16.28 -10.94 0.82
CA LYS A 34 15.09 -11.59 1.39
C LYS A 34 14.25 -10.64 2.26
N PHE A 35 14.90 -9.64 2.87
CA PHE A 35 14.26 -8.59 3.67
C PHE A 35 14.23 -7.22 2.99
N GLY A 36 14.80 -7.06 1.80
CA GLY A 36 15.17 -5.75 1.26
C GLY A 36 16.04 -4.95 2.22
N ALA A 37 16.36 -3.70 1.88
CA ALA A 37 16.99 -2.82 2.86
C ALA A 37 15.97 -2.25 3.86
N GLY A 38 14.66 -2.35 3.57
CA GLY A 38 13.59 -1.88 4.46
C GLY A 38 12.98 -2.99 5.31
N GLU A 39 13.20 -2.91 6.63
CA GLU A 39 12.43 -3.66 7.62
C GLU A 39 10.96 -3.19 7.60
N VAL A 40 10.03 -4.13 7.38
CA VAL A 40 8.59 -3.83 7.20
C VAL A 40 7.75 -4.29 8.39
N ASP A 41 8.32 -5.02 9.34
CA ASP A 41 7.65 -5.44 10.56
C ASP A 41 7.73 -4.32 11.63
N TYR A 42 6.57 -3.79 12.02
CA TYR A 42 6.49 -2.80 13.09
C TYR A 42 7.14 -3.28 14.40
N ALA A 43 7.08 -4.57 14.72
CA ALA A 43 7.63 -5.09 15.96
C ALA A 43 9.15 -4.85 16.06
N VAL A 44 9.86 -4.90 14.93
CA VAL A 44 11.29 -4.59 14.89
C VAL A 44 11.54 -3.12 15.20
N HIS A 45 10.79 -2.21 14.56
CA HIS A 45 10.90 -0.77 14.84
C HIS A 45 10.52 -0.43 16.28
N TYR A 46 9.45 -1.02 16.80
CA TYR A 46 9.06 -0.87 18.20
C TYR A 46 10.17 -1.33 19.15
N SER A 47 10.76 -2.50 18.89
CA SER A 47 11.85 -3.04 19.72
C SER A 47 13.10 -2.15 19.73
N GLN A 48 13.38 -1.46 18.63
CA GLN A 48 14.56 -0.61 18.47
C GLN A 48 14.34 0.81 19.00
N PHE A 49 13.18 1.40 18.72
CA PHE A 49 12.93 2.82 18.95
C PHE A 49 12.01 3.09 20.13
N ALA A 50 11.13 2.16 20.51
CA ALA A 50 10.17 2.34 21.60
C ALA A 50 10.56 1.58 22.87
N ALA A 51 10.60 0.25 22.80
CA ALA A 51 10.76 -0.63 23.96
C ALA A 51 11.91 -0.27 24.92
N PRO A 52 13.11 0.18 24.46
CA PRO A 52 14.22 0.50 25.35
C PRO A 52 13.98 1.75 26.22
N PHE A 53 13.03 2.59 25.83
CA PHE A 53 12.81 3.91 26.43
C PHE A 53 11.42 4.07 27.05
N VAL A 54 10.57 3.04 26.99
CA VAL A 54 9.27 3.05 27.67
C VAL A 54 9.49 3.03 29.18
N ILE A 55 8.96 4.06 29.87
CA ILE A 55 9.07 4.22 31.31
C ILE A 55 7.66 4.27 31.90
N GLU A 56 7.41 3.49 32.94
CA GLU A 56 6.13 3.50 33.66
C GLU A 56 5.83 4.91 34.21
N GLY A 57 4.62 5.40 33.97
CA GLY A 57 4.18 6.72 34.44
C GLY A 57 4.64 7.92 33.60
N ASN A 58 5.36 7.72 32.48
CA ASN A 58 5.77 8.81 31.59
C ASN A 58 5.13 8.71 30.20
N GLU A 59 3.82 8.98 30.11
CA GLU A 59 3.04 8.88 28.89
C GLU A 59 3.57 9.76 27.74
N THR A 60 4.09 10.94 28.07
CA THR A 60 4.63 11.87 27.05
C THR A 60 5.88 11.28 26.38
N ASN A 61 6.79 10.72 27.18
CA ASN A 61 8.00 10.06 26.68
C ASN A 61 7.66 8.79 25.89
N ASN A 62 6.75 7.96 26.41
CA ASN A 62 6.34 6.74 25.74
C ASN A 62 5.72 7.04 24.37
N ARG A 63 4.82 8.03 24.30
CA ARG A 63 4.21 8.47 23.05
C ARG A 63 5.26 8.96 22.05
N PHE A 64 6.24 9.74 22.49
CA PHE A 64 7.32 10.20 21.60
C PHE A 64 8.04 9.02 20.94
N PHE A 65 8.50 8.05 21.72
CA PHE A 65 9.25 6.92 21.20
C PHE A 65 8.40 5.94 20.37
N GLU A 66 7.11 5.79 20.71
CA GLU A 66 6.16 5.06 19.87
C GLU A 66 5.95 5.75 18.51
N THR A 67 5.82 7.07 18.50
CA THR A 67 5.74 7.87 17.28
C THR A 67 7.01 7.74 16.43
N GLU A 68 8.20 7.72 17.03
CA GLU A 68 9.46 7.46 16.31
C GLU A 68 9.46 6.08 15.66
N ALA A 69 9.04 5.03 16.39
CA ALA A 69 8.93 3.69 15.82
C ALA A 69 7.95 3.65 14.64
N GLN A 70 6.83 4.37 14.72
CA GLN A 70 5.85 4.45 13.63
C GLN A 70 6.40 5.20 12.40
N GLU A 71 7.12 6.30 12.58
CA GLU A 71 7.77 7.03 11.47
C GLU A 71 8.82 6.15 10.77
N MET A 72 9.65 5.45 11.55
CA MET A 72 10.66 4.54 11.00
C MET A 72 10.05 3.36 10.25
N HIS A 73 8.92 2.84 10.74
CA HIS A 73 8.15 1.80 10.05
C HIS A 73 7.59 2.27 8.71
N VAL A 74 6.97 3.45 8.66
CA VAL A 74 6.48 4.07 7.41
C VAL A 74 7.62 4.26 6.41
N PHE A 75 8.79 4.72 6.87
CA PHE A 75 9.97 4.87 6.04
C PHE A 75 10.49 3.52 5.51
N GLY A 76 10.57 2.50 6.38
CA GLY A 76 10.98 1.14 6.01
C GLY A 76 10.08 0.54 4.93
N VAL A 77 8.76 0.62 5.11
CA VAL A 77 7.76 0.17 4.13
C VAL A 77 7.89 0.92 2.80
N THR A 78 8.10 2.24 2.84
CA THR A 78 8.27 3.06 1.62
C THR A 78 9.47 2.60 0.80
N ASN A 79 10.62 2.35 1.44
CA ASN A 79 11.80 1.85 0.76
C ASN A 79 11.56 0.46 0.18
N ALA A 80 10.91 -0.42 0.96
CA ALA A 80 10.64 -1.79 0.56
C ALA A 80 9.71 -1.87 -0.67
N VAL A 81 8.70 -0.99 -0.79
CA VAL A 81 7.85 -0.88 -1.98
C VAL A 81 8.65 -0.47 -3.22
N ASN A 82 9.55 0.51 -3.08
CA ASN A 82 10.39 0.98 -4.18
C ASN A 82 11.36 -0.10 -4.66
N GLU A 83 12.02 -0.79 -3.73
CA GLU A 83 12.91 -1.92 -4.02
C GLU A 83 12.17 -3.03 -4.76
N LEU A 84 11.03 -3.46 -4.23
CA LEU A 84 10.27 -4.56 -4.83
C LEU A 84 9.73 -4.24 -6.23
N THR A 85 9.45 -2.96 -6.49
CA THR A 85 9.08 -2.47 -7.82
C THR A 85 10.26 -2.55 -8.79
N ALA A 86 11.48 -2.20 -8.34
CA ALA A 86 12.69 -2.32 -9.13
C ALA A 86 13.02 -3.80 -9.42
N ASP A 87 12.86 -4.66 -8.43
CA ASP A 87 13.05 -6.11 -8.55
C ASP A 87 12.11 -6.72 -9.59
N ALA A 88 10.83 -6.33 -9.57
CA ALA A 88 9.84 -6.78 -10.55
C ALA A 88 10.20 -6.33 -11.98
N LEU A 89 10.79 -5.15 -12.13
CA LEU A 89 11.28 -4.65 -13.42
C LEU A 89 12.48 -5.46 -13.92
N LEU A 90 13.38 -5.88 -13.04
CA LEU A 90 14.50 -6.76 -13.40
C LEU A 90 14.00 -8.12 -13.88
N LEU A 91 12.96 -8.69 -13.26
CA LEU A 91 12.37 -9.96 -13.70
C LEU A 91 11.87 -9.90 -15.15
N LEU A 92 11.31 -8.77 -15.59
CA LEU A 92 10.87 -8.55 -16.98
C LEU A 92 12.01 -8.54 -18.00
N SER A 93 13.25 -8.38 -17.53
CA SER A 93 14.44 -8.44 -18.39
C SER A 93 14.99 -9.85 -18.53
N MET A 94 14.43 -10.83 -17.81
CA MET A 94 14.89 -12.23 -17.86
C MET A 94 14.21 -12.99 -18.99
N PRO A 95 14.95 -13.82 -19.75
CA PRO A 95 14.41 -14.54 -20.91
C PRO A 95 13.54 -15.77 -20.56
N THR A 96 13.20 -15.97 -19.29
CA THR A 96 12.60 -17.22 -18.77
C THR A 96 11.08 -17.16 -18.58
N LEU A 97 10.46 -16.01 -18.77
CA LEU A 97 9.02 -15.85 -18.58
C LEU A 97 8.24 -16.37 -19.79
N GLN A 98 7.18 -17.13 -19.52
CA GLN A 98 6.18 -17.49 -20.51
C GLN A 98 5.41 -16.24 -20.96
N PRO A 99 4.99 -16.13 -22.23
CA PRO A 99 4.41 -14.89 -22.77
C PRO A 99 3.22 -14.33 -21.97
N GLU A 100 2.28 -15.18 -21.53
CA GLU A 100 1.14 -14.72 -20.72
C GLU A 100 1.55 -14.34 -19.28
N ALA A 101 2.54 -15.04 -18.70
CA ALA A 101 3.07 -14.68 -17.39
C ALA A 101 3.81 -13.32 -17.45
N GLU A 102 4.61 -13.09 -18.49
CA GLU A 102 5.28 -11.81 -18.74
C GLU A 102 4.26 -10.67 -18.90
N LYS A 103 3.20 -10.88 -19.67
CA LYS A 103 2.13 -9.89 -19.87
C LYS A 103 1.45 -9.52 -18.55
N LEU A 104 1.15 -10.50 -17.69
CA LEU A 104 0.55 -10.27 -16.38
C LEU A 104 1.51 -9.57 -15.42
N LEU A 105 2.79 -9.93 -15.45
CA LEU A 105 3.82 -9.24 -14.66
C LEU A 105 3.96 -7.78 -15.14
N ARG A 106 4.08 -7.56 -16.45
CA ARG A 106 4.29 -6.25 -17.07
C ARG A 106 3.12 -5.30 -16.93
N TYR A 107 1.90 -5.78 -17.12
CA TYR A 107 0.71 -4.92 -17.18
C TYR A 107 -0.19 -5.04 -15.96
N GLY A 108 -0.16 -6.16 -15.25
CA GLY A 108 -0.85 -6.32 -13.96
C GLY A 108 0.04 -5.83 -12.83
N VAL A 109 1.04 -6.64 -12.47
CA VAL A 109 1.91 -6.41 -11.30
C VAL A 109 2.58 -5.03 -11.34
N MET A 110 3.29 -4.68 -12.41
CA MET A 110 4.01 -3.38 -12.47
C MET A 110 3.08 -2.17 -12.41
N ARG A 111 1.89 -2.23 -13.02
CA ARG A 111 0.93 -1.13 -12.97
C ARG A 111 0.34 -1.00 -11.56
N ARG A 112 0.01 -2.11 -10.91
CA ARG A 112 -0.47 -2.13 -9.53
C ARG A 112 0.57 -1.60 -8.56
N TRP A 113 1.84 -2.00 -8.68
CA TRP A 113 2.92 -1.45 -7.86
C TRP A 113 3.05 0.07 -8.02
N ARG A 114 2.99 0.57 -9.25
CA ARG A 114 3.01 2.02 -9.48
C ARG A 114 1.83 2.73 -8.84
N MET A 115 0.63 2.15 -8.90
CA MET A 115 -0.57 2.71 -8.26
C MET A 115 -0.47 2.68 -6.73
N ILE A 116 0.01 1.57 -6.16
CA ILE A 116 0.30 1.44 -4.72
C ILE A 116 1.30 2.49 -4.28
N ALA A 117 2.43 2.63 -4.97
CA ALA A 117 3.46 3.60 -4.63
C ALA A 117 2.94 5.05 -4.66
N ALA A 118 2.15 5.40 -5.68
CA ALA A 118 1.53 6.72 -5.78
C ALA A 118 0.50 6.96 -4.67
N ALA A 119 -0.41 6.01 -4.42
CA ALA A 119 -1.42 6.11 -3.37
C ALA A 119 -0.77 6.18 -1.97
N TRP A 120 0.27 5.39 -1.74
CA TRP A 120 1.05 5.38 -0.51
C TRP A 120 1.75 6.72 -0.26
N ALA A 121 2.42 7.28 -1.28
CA ALA A 121 3.06 8.58 -1.19
C ALA A 121 2.05 9.72 -0.93
N ASP A 122 0.93 9.73 -1.66
CA ASP A 122 -0.14 10.71 -1.45
C ASP A 122 -0.71 10.61 -0.02
N PHE A 123 -0.97 9.38 0.47
CA PHE A 123 -1.47 9.14 1.82
C PHE A 123 -0.48 9.64 2.89
N GLY A 124 0.79 9.23 2.80
CA GLY A 124 1.85 9.62 3.73
C GLY A 124 2.21 11.10 3.70
N SER A 125 1.96 11.79 2.58
CA SER A 125 2.17 13.25 2.48
C SER A 125 1.23 14.07 3.39
N VAL A 126 0.10 13.48 3.79
CA VAL A 126 -0.92 14.11 4.62
C VAL A 126 -0.98 13.47 6.01
N VAL A 127 -0.92 12.15 6.07
CA VAL A 127 -1.06 11.36 7.30
C VAL A 127 0.32 10.96 7.80
N SER A 128 0.77 11.59 8.87
CA SER A 128 2.00 11.25 9.58
C SER A 128 1.69 10.87 11.03
N PRO A 129 2.45 9.93 11.62
CA PRO A 129 2.42 9.64 13.06
C PRO A 129 2.50 10.88 13.97
N ARG A 130 3.22 11.93 13.54
CA ARG A 130 3.39 13.20 14.28
C ARG A 130 2.30 14.24 14.02
N ARG A 131 1.30 13.94 13.19
CA ARG A 131 0.28 14.93 12.85
C ARG A 131 -0.65 15.20 14.04
N GLU A 132 -0.74 16.46 14.44
CA GLU A 132 -1.67 16.91 15.49
C GLU A 132 -2.85 17.72 14.93
N ARG A 133 -2.65 18.44 13.82
CA ARG A 133 -3.67 19.33 13.25
C ARG A 133 -4.73 18.57 12.44
N PRO A 134 -6.03 18.94 12.54
CA PRO A 134 -7.10 18.39 11.72
C PRO A 134 -6.79 18.31 10.22
N LEU A 135 -7.44 17.40 9.51
CA LEU A 135 -7.42 17.38 8.05
C LEU A 135 -8.33 18.47 7.49
N SER A 136 -7.83 19.24 6.52
CA SER A 136 -8.71 20.04 5.68
C SER A 136 -9.64 19.14 4.85
N LEU A 137 -10.71 19.71 4.28
CA LEU A 137 -11.62 18.95 3.41
C LEU A 137 -10.89 18.33 2.20
N GLU A 138 -9.97 19.07 1.59
CA GLU A 138 -9.16 18.60 0.47
C GLU A 138 -8.22 17.47 0.90
N GLN A 139 -7.58 17.61 2.07
CA GLN A 139 -6.73 16.58 2.65
C GLN A 139 -7.52 15.31 2.99
N SER A 140 -8.70 15.44 3.61
CA SER A 140 -9.57 14.32 3.92
C SER A 140 -10.03 13.59 2.64
N THR A 141 -10.34 14.34 1.58
CA THR A 141 -10.70 13.78 0.27
C THR A 141 -9.52 13.03 -0.36
N LEU A 142 -8.32 13.63 -0.34
CA LEU A 142 -7.10 13.00 -0.87
C LEU A 142 -6.78 11.71 -0.12
N VAL A 143 -6.75 11.77 1.22
CA VAL A 143 -6.48 10.62 2.08
C VAL A 143 -7.49 9.50 1.86
N GLY A 144 -8.79 9.83 1.81
CA GLY A 144 -9.83 8.84 1.52
C GLY A 144 -9.64 8.19 0.15
N ARG A 145 -9.39 8.98 -0.90
CA ARG A 145 -9.13 8.46 -2.25
C ARG A 145 -7.92 7.54 -2.28
N SER A 146 -6.80 7.97 -1.70
CA SER A 146 -5.55 7.22 -1.69
C SER A 146 -5.66 5.94 -0.87
N LEU A 147 -6.33 5.99 0.29
CA LEU A 147 -6.57 4.82 1.13
C LEU A 147 -7.40 3.75 0.41
N ASN A 148 -8.49 4.14 -0.25
CA ASN A 148 -9.32 3.19 -0.99
C ASN A 148 -8.60 2.63 -2.23
N ALA A 149 -7.85 3.46 -2.95
CA ALA A 149 -7.00 3.01 -4.06
C ALA A 149 -5.98 1.97 -3.57
N LEU A 150 -5.29 2.26 -2.47
CA LEU A 150 -4.31 1.36 -1.85
C LEU A 150 -4.90 -0.03 -1.60
N TYR A 151 -6.02 -0.16 -0.88
CA TYR A 151 -6.61 -1.47 -0.59
C TYR A 151 -7.12 -2.22 -1.83
N ILE A 152 -7.62 -1.50 -2.84
CA ILE A 152 -8.03 -2.11 -4.12
C ILE A 152 -6.80 -2.65 -4.86
N ASP A 153 -5.74 -1.87 -4.93
CA ASP A 153 -4.53 -2.23 -5.66
C ASP A 153 -3.72 -3.33 -4.97
N LEU A 154 -3.63 -3.32 -3.63
CA LEU A 154 -2.99 -4.38 -2.84
C LEU A 154 -3.64 -5.74 -3.13
N HIS A 155 -4.98 -5.82 -3.12
CA HIS A 155 -5.67 -7.07 -3.44
C HIS A 155 -5.49 -7.49 -4.91
N GLY A 156 -5.66 -6.52 -5.83
CA GLY A 156 -5.50 -6.78 -7.26
C GLY A 156 -4.08 -7.21 -7.64
N LEU A 157 -3.08 -6.76 -6.90
CA LEU A 157 -1.69 -7.18 -7.03
C LEU A 157 -1.51 -8.66 -6.65
N LEU A 158 -2.08 -9.11 -5.53
CA LEU A 158 -2.03 -10.51 -5.12
C LEU A 158 -2.68 -11.43 -6.17
N ASP A 159 -3.81 -11.00 -6.76
CA ASP A 159 -4.44 -11.72 -7.87
C ASP A 159 -3.54 -11.75 -9.11
N ASN A 160 -2.89 -10.63 -9.46
CA ASN A 160 -1.98 -10.58 -10.60
C ASN A 160 -0.77 -11.49 -10.38
N TYR A 161 -0.23 -11.57 -9.16
CA TYR A 161 0.81 -12.54 -8.81
C TYR A 161 0.35 -13.99 -8.94
N ALA A 162 -0.85 -14.32 -8.43
CA ALA A 162 -1.41 -15.66 -8.56
C ALA A 162 -1.50 -16.09 -10.04
N TRP A 163 -2.02 -15.21 -10.90
CA TRP A 163 -2.13 -15.50 -12.33
C TRP A 163 -0.79 -15.57 -13.03
N THR A 164 0.17 -14.70 -12.69
CA THR A 164 1.54 -14.79 -13.22
C THR A 164 2.14 -16.17 -12.92
N LEU A 165 2.01 -16.66 -11.69
CA LEU A 165 2.51 -17.98 -11.28
C LEU A 165 1.76 -19.12 -11.98
N VAL A 166 0.43 -19.06 -12.08
CA VAL A 166 -0.37 -20.09 -12.79
C VAL A 166 0.04 -20.19 -14.26
N HIS A 167 0.26 -19.06 -14.95
CA HIS A 167 0.71 -19.09 -16.33
C HIS A 167 2.16 -19.58 -16.46
N GLN A 168 3.02 -19.23 -15.52
CA GLN A 168 4.43 -19.62 -15.55
C GLN A 168 4.65 -21.11 -15.21
N PHE A 169 4.02 -21.61 -14.16
CA PHE A 169 4.33 -22.91 -13.55
C PHE A 169 3.11 -23.85 -13.38
N GLY A 170 1.89 -23.31 -13.39
CA GLY A 170 0.68 -24.08 -13.14
C GLY A 170 0.37 -25.11 -14.23
N SER A 171 -0.37 -26.14 -13.84
CA SER A 171 -0.89 -27.16 -14.76
C SER A 171 -1.93 -26.60 -15.75
N THR A 172 -2.21 -27.35 -16.82
CA THR A 172 -3.28 -27.01 -17.77
C THR A 172 -4.65 -26.94 -17.10
N GLU A 173 -4.91 -27.73 -16.06
CA GLU A 173 -6.17 -27.69 -15.31
C GLU A 173 -6.32 -26.35 -14.57
N THR A 174 -5.29 -25.95 -13.82
CA THR A 174 -5.30 -24.70 -13.05
C THR A 174 -5.37 -23.47 -13.94
N ARG A 175 -4.69 -23.47 -15.10
CA ARG A 175 -4.80 -22.38 -16.09
C ARG A 175 -6.20 -22.22 -16.68
N ASN A 176 -6.98 -23.31 -16.74
CA ASN A 176 -8.35 -23.33 -17.25
C ASN A 176 -9.40 -23.22 -16.12
N ALA A 177 -8.98 -23.06 -14.87
CA ALA A 177 -9.89 -22.89 -13.75
C ALA A 177 -10.71 -21.60 -13.89
N LYS A 178 -11.87 -21.56 -13.22
CA LYS A 178 -12.71 -20.36 -13.20
C LYS A 178 -11.91 -19.17 -12.65
N PRO A 179 -11.97 -17.98 -13.26
CA PRO A 179 -11.15 -16.85 -12.84
C PRO A 179 -11.23 -16.51 -11.35
N MET A 180 -12.43 -16.51 -10.78
CA MET A 180 -12.67 -16.24 -9.36
C MET A 180 -12.18 -17.35 -8.40
N GLY A 181 -11.75 -18.50 -8.93
CA GLY A 181 -11.20 -19.61 -8.16
C GLY A 181 -9.68 -19.56 -7.99
N ILE A 182 -9.01 -18.61 -8.65
CA ILE A 182 -7.55 -18.43 -8.57
C ILE A 182 -7.22 -17.26 -7.66
N GLY A 183 -6.36 -17.52 -6.69
CA GLY A 183 -5.76 -16.55 -5.78
C GLY A 183 -4.65 -17.27 -5.01
N LEU A 184 -3.65 -16.54 -4.51
CA LEU A 184 -2.47 -17.13 -3.84
C LEU A 184 -2.83 -18.07 -2.68
N PHE A 185 -3.94 -17.78 -1.99
CA PHE A 185 -4.44 -18.54 -0.85
C PHE A 185 -5.59 -19.48 -1.20
N SER A 186 -5.92 -19.66 -2.49
CA SER A 186 -7.03 -20.50 -2.91
C SER A 186 -6.66 -21.98 -2.89
N ARG A 187 -7.66 -22.85 -2.66
CA ARG A 187 -7.48 -24.31 -2.72
C ARG A 187 -6.96 -24.75 -4.09
N THR A 188 -7.49 -24.18 -5.17
CA THR A 188 -7.08 -24.51 -6.54
C THR A 188 -5.60 -24.22 -6.75
N PHE A 189 -5.10 -23.08 -6.23
CA PHE A 189 -3.69 -22.71 -6.31
C PHE A 189 -2.82 -23.69 -5.50
N ARG A 190 -3.21 -24.00 -4.27
CA ARG A 190 -2.48 -24.91 -3.37
C ARG A 190 -2.40 -26.35 -3.87
N SER A 191 -3.48 -26.84 -4.50
CA SER A 191 -3.55 -28.21 -4.97
C SER A 191 -2.74 -28.46 -6.25
N ASP A 192 -2.24 -27.42 -6.92
CA ASP A 192 -1.44 -27.58 -8.14
C ASP A 192 0.01 -27.98 -7.79
N PRO A 193 0.51 -29.14 -8.28
CA PRO A 193 1.86 -29.60 -7.96
C PRO A 193 2.98 -28.62 -8.37
N GLY A 194 2.78 -27.85 -9.44
CA GLY A 194 3.75 -26.85 -9.90
C GLY A 194 3.79 -25.59 -9.04
N LEU A 195 2.79 -25.39 -8.18
CA LEU A 195 2.64 -24.23 -7.31
C LEU A 195 2.75 -24.57 -5.81
N ALA A 196 2.80 -25.85 -5.45
CA ALA A 196 2.81 -26.31 -4.06
C ALA A 196 3.93 -25.65 -3.23
N ALA A 197 5.15 -25.55 -3.78
CA ALA A 197 6.28 -24.96 -3.08
C ALA A 197 6.06 -23.47 -2.70
N ILE A 198 5.57 -22.65 -3.63
CA ILE A 198 5.25 -21.25 -3.36
C ILE A 198 3.98 -21.13 -2.49
N ALA A 199 3.01 -22.03 -2.66
CA ALA A 199 1.83 -22.07 -1.81
C ALA A 199 2.18 -22.32 -0.33
N ASP A 200 3.16 -23.19 -0.07
CA ASP A 200 3.67 -23.46 1.28
C ASP A 200 4.42 -22.24 1.86
N GLN A 201 5.22 -21.54 1.04
CA GLN A 201 5.92 -20.32 1.45
C GLN A 201 4.94 -19.22 1.88
N VAL A 202 3.89 -18.99 1.08
CA VAL A 202 2.91 -17.94 1.37
C VAL A 202 1.87 -18.35 2.42
N ALA A 203 1.79 -19.62 2.84
CA ALA A 203 0.78 -20.09 3.80
C ALA A 203 0.85 -19.36 5.15
N SER A 204 2.03 -18.88 5.55
CA SER A 204 2.22 -18.10 6.78
C SER A 204 1.43 -16.79 6.81
N PHE A 205 1.02 -16.27 5.65
CA PHE A 205 0.25 -15.02 5.51
C PHE A 205 -1.27 -15.22 5.51
N GLU A 206 -1.80 -16.45 5.63
CA GLU A 206 -3.25 -16.72 5.56
C GLU A 206 -4.07 -16.00 6.63
N THR A 207 -3.55 -15.92 7.86
CA THR A 207 -4.23 -15.24 8.96
C THR A 207 -4.34 -13.74 8.66
N TRP A 208 -3.22 -13.14 8.24
CA TRP A 208 -3.21 -11.75 7.79
C TRP A 208 -4.17 -11.53 6.62
N GLU A 209 -4.21 -12.43 5.62
CA GLU A 209 -5.08 -12.24 4.46
C GLU A 209 -6.56 -12.26 4.81
N THR A 210 -6.93 -13.12 5.76
CA THR A 210 -8.28 -13.19 6.32
C THR A 210 -8.67 -11.86 6.94
N ASP A 211 -7.79 -11.31 7.79
CA ASP A 211 -8.00 -10.02 8.45
C ASP A 211 -8.02 -8.86 7.43
N PHE A 212 -7.09 -8.85 6.49
CA PHE A 212 -7.02 -7.88 5.39
C PHE A 212 -8.31 -7.85 4.58
N LYS A 213 -8.89 -9.01 4.26
CA LYS A 213 -10.19 -9.09 3.58
C LYS A 213 -11.33 -8.48 4.38
N THR A 214 -11.32 -8.58 5.71
CA THR A 214 -12.36 -7.93 6.53
C THR A 214 -12.34 -6.41 6.36
N ARG A 215 -11.14 -5.82 6.21
CA ARG A 215 -10.95 -4.39 5.93
C ARG A 215 -11.22 -4.03 4.46
N ARG A 216 -10.76 -4.85 3.52
CA ARG A 216 -10.88 -4.58 2.09
C ARG A 216 -12.30 -4.78 1.55
N ASN A 217 -13.01 -5.81 2.00
CA ASN A 217 -14.31 -6.17 1.43
C ASN A 217 -15.36 -5.05 1.54
N PRO A 218 -15.44 -4.29 2.65
CA PRO A 218 -16.23 -3.07 2.72
C PRO A 218 -15.87 -2.06 1.63
N VAL A 219 -14.58 -1.83 1.35
CA VAL A 219 -14.13 -0.91 0.27
C VAL A 219 -14.65 -1.33 -1.10
N ALA A 220 -14.60 -2.63 -1.40
CA ALA A 220 -14.96 -3.13 -2.73
C ALA A 220 -16.48 -3.20 -2.96
N HIS A 221 -17.28 -3.26 -1.89
CA HIS A 221 -18.70 -3.64 -2.00
C HIS A 221 -19.67 -2.80 -1.16
N ARG A 222 -19.18 -1.91 -0.28
CA ARG A 222 -19.99 -1.14 0.69
C ARG A 222 -19.50 0.31 0.78
N ILE A 223 -19.39 0.84 2.01
CA ILE A 223 -18.98 2.20 2.30
C ILE A 223 -17.45 2.29 2.16
N PRO A 224 -16.92 3.28 1.41
CA PRO A 224 -15.48 3.50 1.29
C PRO A 224 -14.83 3.73 2.65
N LEU A 225 -13.57 3.32 2.77
CA LEU A 225 -12.73 3.66 3.91
C LEU A 225 -12.66 5.17 4.10
N HIS A 226 -12.84 5.63 5.34
CA HIS A 226 -12.79 7.04 5.70
C HIS A 226 -11.81 7.29 6.85
N VAL A 227 -11.03 8.36 6.73
CA VAL A 227 -10.21 8.91 7.81
C VAL A 227 -10.93 10.15 8.35
N PRO A 228 -11.46 10.11 9.58
CA PRO A 228 -12.13 11.26 10.18
C PRO A 228 -11.23 12.50 10.16
N PRO A 229 -11.76 13.68 9.79
CA PRO A 229 -10.93 14.88 9.64
C PRO A 229 -10.41 15.41 10.98
N ALA A 230 -11.17 15.25 12.06
CA ALA A 230 -10.81 15.70 13.40
C ALA A 230 -11.50 14.86 14.47
N ALA A 231 -10.87 14.75 15.63
CA ALA A 231 -11.51 14.44 16.89
C ALA A 231 -11.84 15.74 17.62
N LEU A 232 -13.10 15.92 18.00
CA LEU A 232 -13.59 17.11 18.69
C LEU A 232 -13.80 16.81 20.18
N THR A 233 -13.28 17.69 21.03
CA THR A 233 -13.66 17.74 22.44
C THR A 233 -15.03 18.41 22.61
N GLN A 234 -15.61 18.33 23.81
CA GLN A 234 -16.86 19.06 24.10
C GLN A 234 -16.72 20.59 23.92
N ALA A 235 -15.53 21.13 24.23
CA ALA A 235 -15.23 22.54 24.02
C ALA A 235 -15.18 22.88 22.52
N ASP A 236 -14.55 22.03 21.71
CA ASP A 236 -14.50 22.20 20.25
C ASP A 236 -15.91 22.17 19.64
N VAL A 237 -16.78 21.26 20.10
CA VAL A 237 -18.18 21.20 19.64
C VAL A 237 -18.94 22.49 19.99
N ALA A 238 -18.79 23.00 21.22
CA ALA A 238 -19.42 24.25 21.63
C ALA A 238 -18.92 25.44 20.78
N GLU A 239 -17.63 25.47 20.49
CA GLU A 239 -17.00 26.49 19.66
C GLU A 239 -17.43 26.38 18.19
N HIS A 240 -17.53 25.16 17.66
CA HIS A 240 -18.07 24.89 16.32
C HIS A 240 -19.47 25.48 16.17
N HIS A 241 -20.36 25.19 17.13
CA HIS A 241 -21.71 25.75 17.12
C HIS A 241 -21.73 27.29 17.23
N ARG A 242 -20.77 27.88 17.94
CA ARG A 242 -20.63 29.34 18.02
C ARG A 242 -20.22 29.93 16.67
N LEU A 243 -19.21 29.36 16.03
CA LEU A 243 -18.72 29.77 14.72
C LEU A 243 -19.77 29.59 13.62
N ASP A 244 -20.54 28.49 13.63
CA ASP A 244 -21.64 28.27 12.69
C ASP A 244 -22.71 29.35 12.76
N ARG A 245 -23.07 29.78 13.98
CA ARG A 245 -24.02 30.89 14.19
C ARG A 245 -23.47 32.19 13.62
N LEU A 246 -22.21 32.52 13.89
CA LEU A 246 -21.55 33.73 13.40
C LEU A 246 -21.41 33.72 11.86
N ALA A 247 -21.04 32.59 11.28
CA ALA A 247 -21.00 32.42 9.83
C ALA A 247 -22.38 32.67 9.21
N SER A 248 -23.43 32.12 9.81
CA SER A 248 -24.82 32.30 9.36
C SER A 248 -25.31 33.75 9.51
N GLU A 249 -24.88 34.46 10.55
CA GLU A 249 -25.16 35.90 10.73
C GLU A 249 -24.45 36.75 9.67
N ALA A 250 -23.14 36.54 9.49
CA ALA A 250 -22.34 37.23 8.49
C ALA A 250 -22.88 37.02 7.06
N LEU A 251 -23.30 35.79 6.74
CA LEU A 251 -23.92 35.48 5.45
C LEU A 251 -25.24 36.26 5.24
N ARG A 252 -26.08 36.36 6.29
CA ARG A 252 -27.34 37.13 6.22
C ARG A 252 -27.12 38.63 6.09
N SER A 253 -26.05 39.18 6.66
CA SER A 253 -25.70 40.60 6.54
C SER A 253 -24.93 40.92 5.25
N GLY A 254 -24.61 39.92 4.41
CA GLY A 254 -23.81 40.10 3.20
C GLY A 254 -22.31 40.30 3.46
N ASP A 255 -21.83 39.98 4.66
CA ASP A 255 -20.40 40.01 5.01
C ASP A 255 -19.75 38.67 4.66
N PHE A 256 -19.40 38.52 3.38
CA PHE A 256 -18.83 37.28 2.86
C PHE A 256 -17.43 36.98 3.40
N GLU A 257 -16.64 38.00 3.73
CA GLU A 257 -15.30 37.81 4.29
C GLU A 257 -15.36 37.29 5.72
N ALA A 258 -16.23 37.85 6.57
CA ALA A 258 -16.43 37.31 7.92
C ALA A 258 -16.98 35.88 7.88
N ASN A 259 -17.95 35.60 7.00
CA ASN A 259 -18.44 34.24 6.79
C ASN A 259 -17.32 33.28 6.39
N ALA A 260 -16.44 33.67 5.45
CA ALA A 260 -15.30 32.83 5.05
C ALA A 260 -14.35 32.56 6.22
N ARG A 261 -13.96 33.59 6.99
CA ARG A 261 -13.11 33.43 8.18
C ARG A 261 -13.72 32.51 9.23
N HIS A 262 -15.02 32.62 9.49
CA HIS A 262 -15.70 31.76 10.46
C HIS A 262 -15.74 30.30 10.00
N ARG A 263 -15.95 30.06 8.71
CA ARG A 263 -15.91 28.70 8.13
C ARG A 263 -14.51 28.12 8.05
N GLU A 264 -13.49 28.95 7.87
CA GLU A 264 -12.10 28.50 7.96
C GLU A 264 -11.75 28.12 9.39
N ALA A 265 -12.17 28.93 10.37
CA ALA A 265 -11.96 28.65 11.78
C ALA A 265 -12.62 27.35 12.25
N THR A 266 -13.76 26.93 11.68
CA THR A 266 -14.35 25.61 12.02
C THR A 266 -13.53 24.44 11.50
N CYS A 267 -12.82 24.59 10.38
CA CYS A 267 -11.93 23.56 9.85
C CYS A 267 -10.69 23.32 10.72
N ASP A 268 -10.30 24.31 11.53
CA ASP A 268 -9.14 24.25 12.42
C ASP A 268 -9.46 23.68 13.81
N LEU A 269 -10.73 23.35 14.10
CA LEU A 269 -11.14 22.82 15.40
C LEU A 269 -10.77 21.35 15.60
N GLY A 270 -10.40 21.03 16.83
CA GLY A 270 -10.05 19.68 17.27
C GLY A 270 -8.62 19.27 16.92
N SER A 271 -8.39 17.95 16.96
CA SER A 271 -7.07 17.36 16.67
C SER A 271 -7.20 16.23 15.67
N PHE A 272 -6.14 15.97 14.91
CA PHE A 272 -6.08 14.77 14.09
C PHE A 272 -6.06 13.51 14.97
N LEU A 273 -6.80 12.50 14.52
CA LEU A 273 -6.84 11.20 15.15
C LEU A 273 -6.43 10.17 14.10
N PRO A 274 -5.28 9.47 14.25
CA PRO A 274 -4.77 8.53 13.25
C PRO A 274 -5.57 7.22 13.26
N LYS A 275 -6.85 7.33 12.92
CA LYS A 275 -7.82 6.25 12.87
C LYS A 275 -8.52 6.26 11.52
N PHE A 276 -9.03 5.11 11.12
CA PHE A 276 -9.91 4.99 9.97
C PHE A 276 -11.10 4.10 10.30
N VAL A 277 -12.16 4.22 9.49
CA VAL A 277 -13.42 3.53 9.72
C VAL A 277 -14.10 3.19 8.38
N HIS A 278 -14.91 2.14 8.38
CA HIS A 278 -15.78 1.80 7.26
C HIS A 278 -17.17 2.38 7.42
N ASP A 279 -17.78 2.12 8.58
CA ASP A 279 -19.13 2.54 8.94
C ASP A 279 -19.06 3.30 10.28
N PRO A 280 -19.72 4.46 10.44
CA PRO A 280 -19.76 5.18 11.72
C PRO A 280 -20.18 4.35 12.93
N ASP A 281 -20.94 3.26 12.72
CA ASP A 281 -21.39 2.35 13.78
C ASP A 281 -20.39 1.21 14.08
N GLU A 282 -19.29 1.11 13.32
CA GLU A 282 -18.23 0.13 13.51
C GLU A 282 -17.04 0.66 14.34
N PRO A 283 -16.25 -0.22 14.99
CA PRO A 283 -15.07 0.21 15.73
C PRO A 283 -14.03 0.94 14.87
N LEU A 284 -13.45 2.01 15.41
CA LEU A 284 -12.34 2.72 14.81
C LEU A 284 -11.07 1.83 14.76
N MET A 285 -10.45 1.74 13.61
CA MET A 285 -9.17 1.05 13.42
C MET A 285 -8.00 2.01 13.47
N ASN A 286 -6.86 1.57 14.00
CA ASN A 286 -5.62 2.35 13.98
C ASN A 286 -5.05 2.45 12.57
N ILE A 287 -4.62 3.64 12.15
CA ILE A 287 -3.79 3.79 10.93
C ILE A 287 -2.42 3.14 11.17
N PHE A 288 -1.79 3.44 12.30
CA PHE A 288 -0.47 2.90 12.67
C PHE A 288 -0.60 1.83 13.77
N PRO A 289 -0.01 0.64 13.60
CA PRO A 289 0.80 0.20 12.46
C PRO A 289 0.00 -0.43 11.30
N THR A 290 -1.33 -0.58 11.42
CA THR A 290 -2.17 -1.41 10.53
C THR A 290 -1.98 -1.19 9.02
N ILE A 291 -2.04 0.05 8.53
CA ILE A 291 -1.95 0.31 7.08
C ILE A 291 -0.52 0.06 6.56
N PRO A 292 0.55 0.61 7.19
CA PRO A 292 1.90 0.24 6.79
C PRO A 292 2.17 -1.27 6.91
N ASP A 293 1.64 -1.96 7.92
CA ASP A 293 1.74 -3.43 8.04
C ASP A 293 1.06 -4.12 6.85
N ASP A 294 -0.16 -3.73 6.47
CA ASP A 294 -0.87 -4.30 5.31
C ASP A 294 -0.06 -4.14 4.02
N VAL A 295 0.59 -2.99 3.81
CA VAL A 295 1.49 -2.78 2.67
C VAL A 295 2.75 -3.65 2.80
N GLY A 296 3.35 -3.70 3.99
CA GLY A 296 4.53 -4.49 4.31
C GLY A 296 4.33 -5.99 4.06
N GLN A 297 3.18 -6.55 4.46
CA GLN A 297 2.85 -7.96 4.24
C GLN A 297 2.74 -8.29 2.74
N VAL A 298 2.14 -7.40 1.94
CA VAL A 298 2.09 -7.57 0.46
C VAL A 298 3.47 -7.46 -0.16
N VAL A 299 4.35 -6.61 0.38
CA VAL A 299 5.76 -6.56 -0.03
C VAL A 299 6.47 -7.89 0.26
N LEU A 300 6.30 -8.46 1.46
CA LEU A 300 6.89 -9.77 1.81
C LEU A 300 6.38 -10.88 0.88
N ILE A 301 5.07 -10.97 0.66
CA ILE A 301 4.48 -11.94 -0.28
C ILE A 301 5.05 -11.72 -1.69
N GLY A 302 5.12 -10.46 -2.14
CA GLY A 302 5.65 -10.12 -3.44
C GLY A 302 7.11 -10.55 -3.60
N ARG A 303 7.94 -10.49 -2.55
CA ARG A 303 9.31 -11.01 -2.56
C ARG A 303 9.35 -12.53 -2.72
N GLU A 304 8.59 -13.26 -1.91
CA GLU A 304 8.52 -14.73 -2.01
C GLU A 304 8.11 -15.15 -3.44
N VAL A 305 7.12 -14.45 -4.03
CA VAL A 305 6.69 -14.70 -5.41
C VAL A 305 7.79 -14.36 -6.43
N GLN A 306 8.45 -13.22 -6.30
CA GLN A 306 9.49 -12.78 -7.24
C GLN A 306 10.75 -13.65 -7.16
N GLU A 307 11.16 -14.06 -5.95
CA GLU A 307 12.23 -15.01 -5.72
C GLU A 307 11.90 -16.38 -6.33
N PHE A 308 10.65 -16.84 -6.21
CA PHE A 308 10.20 -18.10 -6.80
C PHE A 308 10.19 -18.06 -8.35
N ILE A 309 9.84 -16.92 -8.95
CA ILE A 309 9.90 -16.71 -10.41
C ILE A 309 11.35 -16.64 -10.90
N CYS A 310 12.24 -16.08 -10.07
CA CYS A 310 13.64 -15.94 -10.42
C CYS A 310 14.28 -17.32 -10.58
N PRO A 311 14.93 -17.61 -11.72
CA PRO A 311 15.70 -18.82 -11.85
C PRO A 311 16.83 -18.74 -10.83
N THR A 312 16.71 -19.44 -9.69
CA THR A 312 17.88 -19.77 -8.87
C THR A 312 18.79 -20.54 -9.80
N GLY A 313 19.87 -19.89 -10.26
CA GLY A 313 20.82 -20.47 -11.20
C GLY A 313 21.15 -21.88 -10.75
N ALA A 314 20.69 -22.86 -11.53
CA ALA A 314 20.89 -24.29 -11.39
C ALA A 314 21.63 -24.73 -10.10
N ALA A 315 20.94 -24.72 -8.95
CA ALA A 315 21.33 -25.61 -7.87
C ALA A 315 20.96 -27.01 -8.36
N GLY A 316 21.99 -27.78 -8.72
CA GLY A 316 21.90 -28.98 -9.56
C GLY A 316 20.67 -29.84 -9.29
N GLN A 317 19.93 -30.14 -10.37
CA GLN A 317 19.10 -31.33 -10.39
C GLN A 317 20.01 -32.52 -10.05
N PRO A 318 19.71 -33.32 -9.01
CA PRO A 318 20.38 -34.60 -8.87
C PRO A 318 20.00 -35.45 -10.09
N GLU A 319 21.01 -35.92 -10.82
CA GLU A 319 20.88 -36.96 -11.85
C GLU A 319 20.24 -38.23 -11.28
#